data_AF-A0A3G2SER8-F1
#
_entry.id   AF-A0A3G2SER8-F1
#
_cell.length_a   1.000
_cell.length_b   1.000
_cell.length_c   1.000
_cell.angle_alpha   90.00
_cell.angle_beta   90.00
_cell.angle_gamma   90.00
#
_symmetry.space_group_name_H-M   'P 1'
#
loop_
_entity.id
_entity.type
_entity.pdbx_description
1 polymer ?
#
loop_
_entity_poly.entity_id
_entity_poly.type
_entity_poly.pdbx_seq_one_letter_code
_entity_poly.pdbx_strand_id
1 'polypeptide(L)' 'FLEKVWGKTGSKIYGPKAGQDYLDNELRFSLLCQAALEAPRVLSLNCSKYFSGPYGEDVLFIANDWHT' A
#
# COMPACT_ATOMS: atom_id res chain seq x y z
N PHE A 1 -2.12 2.40 -9.26
CA PHE A 1 -2.47 1.67 -8.01
C PHE A 1 -3.86 2.04 -7.47
N LEU A 2 -4.20 3.33 -7.28
CA LEU A 2 -5.48 3.78 -6.69
C LEU A 2 -6.60 4.15 -7.69
N GLU A 3 -6.48 3.82 -8.97
CA GLU A 3 -7.53 4.11 -9.96
C GLU A 3 -8.83 3.34 -9.64
N LYS A 4 -8.72 2.19 -8.97
CA LYS A 4 -9.82 1.27 -8.69
C LYS A 4 -9.96 1.09 -7.19
N VAL A 5 -10.68 2.00 -6.54
CA VAL A 5 -10.90 2.02 -5.08
C VAL A 5 -12.38 1.94 -4.80
N TRP A 6 -12.75 0.94 -4.01
CA TRP A 6 -14.12 0.76 -3.55
C TRP A 6 -14.55 2.01 -2.76
N GLY A 7 -15.66 2.62 -3.16
CA GLY A 7 -16.18 3.85 -2.54
C GLY A 7 -15.74 5.18 -3.19
N LYS A 8 -14.59 5.25 -3.88
CA LYS A 8 -14.20 6.46 -4.63
C LYS A 8 -14.50 6.38 -6.13
N THR A 9 -14.21 5.24 -6.76
CA THR A 9 -14.48 5.02 -8.19
C THR A 9 -15.57 3.98 -8.43
N GLY A 10 -16.20 3.47 -7.36
CA GLY A 10 -17.20 2.40 -7.42
C GLY A 10 -16.66 1.04 -7.90
N SER A 11 -15.38 0.99 -8.27
CA SER A 11 -14.71 -0.20 -8.75
C SER A 11 -14.19 -1.03 -7.58
N LYS A 12 -14.30 -2.34 -7.70
CA LYS A 12 -13.70 -3.31 -6.76
C LYS A 12 -12.17 -3.25 -6.84
N ILE A 13 -11.53 -3.55 -5.72
CA ILE A 13 -10.07 -3.41 -5.51
C ILE A 13 -9.29 -4.50 -6.28
N TYR A 14 -9.74 -5.75 -6.17
CA TYR A 14 -9.03 -6.93 -6.70
C TYR A 14 -9.47 -7.34 -8.11
N GLY A 15 -10.65 -6.94 -8.55
CA GLY A 15 -11.11 -7.30 -9.89
C GLY A 15 -12.53 -6.83 -10.14
N PRO A 16 -12.98 -6.71 -11.40
CA PRO A 16 -14.21 -5.99 -11.74
C PRO A 16 -15.47 -6.62 -11.12
N LYS A 17 -15.43 -7.93 -10.84
CA LYS A 17 -16.51 -8.71 -10.24
C LYS A 17 -15.94 -9.69 -9.21
N ALA A 18 -16.79 -10.28 -8.39
CA ALA A 18 -16.32 -11.28 -7.43
C ALA A 18 -15.94 -12.57 -8.20
N GLY A 19 -14.81 -13.19 -7.84
CA GLY A 19 -14.29 -14.37 -8.53
C GLY A 19 -13.57 -14.08 -9.86
N GLN A 20 -13.37 -12.81 -10.21
CA GLN A 20 -12.59 -12.41 -11.37
C GLN A 20 -11.61 -11.32 -10.96
N ASP A 21 -10.32 -11.62 -11.03
CA ASP A 21 -9.25 -10.69 -10.68
C ASP A 21 -8.84 -9.80 -11.85
N TYR A 22 -8.22 -8.65 -11.56
CA TYR A 22 -7.53 -7.88 -12.59
C TYR A 22 -6.21 -8.56 -12.98
N LEU A 23 -5.92 -8.56 -14.28
CA LEU A 23 -4.68 -9.12 -14.83
C LEU A 23 -3.42 -8.42 -14.31
N ASP A 24 -3.53 -7.16 -13.88
CA ASP A 24 -2.42 -6.35 -13.38
C ASP A 24 -2.22 -6.44 -11.86
N ASN A 25 -2.96 -7.31 -11.15
CA ASN A 25 -2.85 -7.43 -9.70
C ASN A 25 -1.44 -7.78 -9.22
N GLU A 26 -0.77 -8.72 -9.89
CA GLU A 26 0.59 -9.13 -9.53
C GLU A 26 1.54 -7.92 -9.52
N LEU A 27 1.53 -7.13 -10.60
CA LEU A 27 2.34 -5.92 -10.71
C LEU A 27 1.92 -4.86 -9.68
N ARG A 28 0.61 -4.68 -9.46
CA ARG A 28 0.08 -3.68 -8.52
C ARG A 28 0.53 -3.96 -7.09
N PHE A 29 0.46 -5.22 -6.66
CA PHE A 29 0.84 -5.60 -5.29
C PHE A 29 2.35 -5.71 -5.14
N SER A 30 3.09 -6.18 -6.15
CA SER A 30 4.55 -6.09 -6.15
C SER A 30 5.06 -4.65 -5.99
N LEU A 31 4.45 -3.71 -6.73
CA LEU A 31 4.78 -2.29 -6.61
C LEU A 31 4.39 -1.71 -5.24
N LEU A 32 3.26 -2.14 -4.67
CA LEU A 32 2.85 -1.74 -3.32
C LEU A 32 3.90 -2.17 -2.29
N CYS A 33 4.35 -3.42 -2.32
CA CYS A 33 5.32 -3.94 -1.37
C CYS A 33 6.66 -3.20 -1.45
N GLN A 34 7.16 -2.99 -2.67
CA GLN A 34 8.40 -2.22 -2.88
C GLN A 34 8.27 -0.78 -2.38
N ALA A 35 7.16 -0.10 -2.70
CA ALA A 35 6.92 1.26 -2.21
C ALA A 35 6.76 1.31 -0.67
N ALA A 36 6.15 0.28 -0.07
CA ALA A 36 5.99 0.20 1.39
C ALA A 36 7.33 0.03 2.12
N LEU A 37 8.33 -0.63 1.52
CA LEU A 37 9.68 -0.74 2.06
C LEU A 37 10.45 0.59 2.01
N GLU A 38 10.22 1.41 0.98
CA GLU A 38 10.88 2.71 0.83
C GLU A 38 10.27 3.80 1.72
N ALA A 39 8.97 3.71 2.01
CA ALA A 39 8.25 4.73 2.75
C ALA A 39 8.86 5.09 4.12
N PRO A 40 9.26 4.15 5.00
CA PRO A 40 9.89 4.46 6.28
C PRO A 40 11.20 5.24 6.17
N ARG A 41 11.93 5.05 5.06
CA ARG A 41 13.25 5.66 4.82
C ARG A 41 13.13 7.06 4.23
N VAL A 42 12.21 7.25 3.29
CA VAL A 42 12.13 8.46 2.45
C VAL A 42 11.11 9.47 2.98
N LEU A 43 10.01 9.01 3.59
CA LEU A 43 8.93 9.90 4.02
C LEU A 43 9.15 10.40 5.44
N SER A 44 9.21 11.73 5.60
CA SER A 44 9.22 12.37 6.92
C SER A 44 7.80 12.68 7.39
N LEU A 45 7.40 12.14 8.54
CA LEU A 45 6.07 12.36 9.12
C LEU A 45 6.15 13.35 10.29
N ASN A 46 5.78 14.60 10.03
CA ASN A 46 5.96 15.70 10.99
C ASN A 46 4.65 16.16 11.64
N CYS A 47 3.58 15.39 11.48
CA CYS A 47 2.24 15.70 11.97
C CYS A 47 1.96 15.18 13.39
N SER A 48 2.92 14.50 14.02
CA SER A 48 2.81 14.03 15.41
C SER A 48 3.48 15.00 16.38
N LYS A 49 2.93 15.13 17.60
CA LYS A 49 3.53 15.91 18.68
C LYS A 49 4.81 15.25 19.24
N TYR A 50 4.93 13.93 19.09
CA TYR A 50 5.97 13.12 19.72
C TYR A 50 7.00 12.58 18.73
N PHE A 51 6.78 12.79 17.44
CA PHE A 51 7.60 12.23 16.38
C PHE A 51 7.65 13.18 15.19
N SER A 52 8.83 13.34 14.60
CA SER A 52 9.09 14.15 13.42
C SER A 52 10.29 13.58 12.70
N GLY A 53 10.25 13.56 11.37
CA GLY A 53 11.26 12.92 10.52
C GLY A 53 10.85 11.55 9.99
N PRO A 54 11.77 10.83 9.33
CA PRO A 54 11.52 9.50 8.79
C PRO A 54 11.53 8.45 9.90
N TYR A 55 10.79 7.35 9.70
CA TYR A 55 10.81 6.21 10.64
C TYR A 55 12.19 5.56 10.73
N GLY A 56 12.96 5.59 9.64
CA GLY A 56 14.29 4.99 9.59
C GLY A 56 14.24 3.50 9.29
N GLU A 57 15.19 2.75 9.86
CA GLU A 57 15.40 1.32 9.56
C GLU A 57 15.02 0.38 10.71
N ASP A 58 14.87 0.89 11.94
CA ASP A 58 14.42 0.11 13.10
C ASP A 58 12.89 0.08 13.17
N VAL A 59 12.29 -0.71 12.29
CA VAL A 59 10.83 -0.77 12.08
C VAL A 59 10.36 -2.22 12.00
N LEU A 60 9.23 -2.51 12.66
CA LEU A 60 8.56 -3.81 12.55
C LEU A 60 7.46 -3.75 11.48
N PHE A 61 7.58 -4.59 10.45
CA PHE A 61 6.54 -4.73 9.44
C PHE A 61 5.52 -5.80 9.84
N ILE A 62 4.23 -5.48 9.69
CA ILE A 62 3.13 -6.45 9.82
C ILE A 62 2.47 -6.56 8.44
N ALA A 63 2.83 -7.62 7.71
CA ALA A 63 2.22 -7.97 6.43
C ALA A 63 0.85 -8.63 6.65
N ASN A 64 -0.15 -8.24 5.86
CA ASN A 64 -1.54 -8.70 6.02
C ASN A 64 -2.07 -9.30 4.73
N ASP A 65 -2.33 -10.61 4.78
CA ASP A 65 -2.85 -11.39 3.66
C ASP A 65 -1.88 -11.44 2.46
N TRP A 66 -2.31 -12.01 1.33
CA TRP A 66 -1.45 -12.26 0.15
C TRP A 66 -1.03 -11.02 -0.64
N HIS A 67 -1.67 -9.87 -0.39
CA HIS A 67 -1.42 -8.61 -1.11
C HIS A 67 -0.11 -7.92 -0.69
N THR A 68 0.55 -8.46 0.35
CA THR A 68 1.77 -7.93 0.98
C THR A 68 2.87 -8.97 1.01
#